data_AF-A0A2G2V4N1-F1
#
_entry.id   AF-A0A2G2V4N1-F1
#
_cell.length_a   1.000
_cell.length_b   1.000
_cell.length_c   1.000
_cell.angle_alpha   90.00
_cell.angle_beta   90.00
_cell.angle_gamma   90.00
#
_symmetry.space_group_name_H-M   'P 1'
#
loop_
_entity.id
_entity.type
_entity.pdbx_description
1 polymer ?
#
loop_
_entity_poly.entity_id
_entity_poly.type
_entity_poly.pdbx_seq_one_letter_code
_entity_poly.pdbx_strand_id
1 'polypeptide(L)'
;MDENKKKLQDRLKKEKLKDRANQFYLEIRKYYPGLKDGSLDPGYAGIRPKLFGPEEGSTDFVVQVTHRTYSKFHPEWSLKF
;
A
#
# COMPACT_ATOMS: atom_id res chain seq x y z
N MET A 1 -20.89 -13.43 33.86
CA MET A 1 -19.72 -14.35 33.85
C MET A 1 -18.70 -13.84 32.82
N ASP A 2 -18.36 -12.54 32.80
CA ASP A 2 -17.86 -11.96 31.53
C ASP A 2 -16.67 -11.00 31.64
N GLU A 3 -16.36 -10.46 32.82
CA GLU A 3 -15.21 -9.54 32.98
C GLU A 3 -13.85 -10.27 32.90
N ASN A 4 -13.75 -11.45 33.50
CA ASN A 4 -12.50 -12.23 33.49
C ASN A 4 -12.15 -12.72 32.08
N LYS A 5 -13.17 -13.05 31.28
CA LYS A 5 -13.02 -13.46 29.88
C LYS A 5 -12.53 -12.31 29.00
N LYS A 6 -13.05 -11.10 29.20
CA LYS A 6 -12.60 -9.89 28.49
C LYS A 6 -11.15 -9.53 28.82
N LYS A 7 -10.79 -9.59 30.11
CA LYS A 7 -9.42 -9.35 30.58
C LYS A 7 -8.40 -10.34 30.00
N LEU A 8 -8.78 -11.61 29.88
CA LEU A 8 -7.97 -12.63 29.22
C LEU A 8 -7.77 -12.34 27.73
N GLN A 9 -8.83 -11.95 27.03
CA GLN A 9 -8.75 -11.58 25.61
C GLN A 9 -7.86 -10.35 25.37
N ASP A 10 -7.96 -9.33 26.21
CA ASP A 10 -7.13 -8.13 26.11
C ASP A 10 -5.65 -8.42 26.37
N ARG A 11 -5.34 -9.31 27.32
CA ARG A 11 -3.97 -9.78 27.58
C ARG A 11 -3.41 -10.54 26.38
N LEU A 12 -4.17 -11.49 25.83
CA LEU A 12 -3.78 -12.27 24.66
C LEU A 12 -3.54 -11.37 23.44
N LYS A 13 -4.39 -10.35 23.23
CA LYS A 13 -4.20 -9.35 22.17
C LYS A 13 -2.91 -8.57 22.37
N LYS A 14 -2.63 -8.14 23.60
CA LYS A 14 -1.42 -7.37 23.95
C LYS A 14 -0.13 -8.18 23.76
N GLU A 15 -0.13 -9.46 24.11
CA GLU A 15 1.01 -10.35 23.87
C GLU A 15 1.26 -10.57 22.37
N LYS A 16 0.21 -10.86 21.59
CA LYS A 16 0.33 -11.05 20.14
C LYS A 16 0.81 -9.79 19.40
N LEU A 17 0.48 -8.60 19.91
CA LEU A 17 0.98 -7.32 19.39
C LEU A 17 2.49 -7.13 19.66
N LYS A 18 3.00 -7.61 20.80
CA LYS A 18 4.44 -7.53 21.13
C LYS A 18 5.30 -8.33 20.16
N ASP A 19 4.87 -9.53 19.77
CA ASP A 19 5.62 -10.36 18.82
C ASP A 19 5.73 -9.70 17.43
N ARG A 20 4.68 -9.00 17.00
CA ARG A 20 4.71 -8.25 15.73
C ARG A 20 5.63 -7.04 15.80
N ALA A 21 5.68 -6.34 16.93
CA ALA A 21 6.55 -5.18 17.10
C ALA A 21 8.03 -5.55 16.87
N ASN A 22 8.47 -6.70 17.37
CA ASN A 22 9.84 -7.19 17.18
C ASN A 22 10.22 -7.37 15.71
N GLN A 23 9.27 -7.83 14.87
CA GLN A 23 9.49 -7.95 13.42
C GLN A 23 9.68 -6.58 12.74
N PHE A 24 8.95 -5.55 13.20
CA PHE A 24 9.13 -4.18 12.67
C PHE A 24 10.52 -3.61 12.99
N TYR A 25 11.03 -3.83 14.20
CA TYR A 25 12.38 -3.38 14.57
C TYR A 25 13.46 -3.99 13.67
N LEU A 26 13.34 -5.29 13.35
CA LEU A 26 14.29 -5.98 12.47
C LEU A 26 14.30 -5.36 11.05
N GLU A 27 13.13 -5.06 10.50
CA GLU A 27 13.02 -4.52 9.14
C GLU A 27 13.48 -3.07 9.06
N ILE A 28 13.09 -2.23 10.02
CA ILE A 28 13.43 -0.79 10.03
C ILE A 28 14.94 -0.58 10.21
N ARG A 29 15.62 -1.45 10.97
CA ARG A 29 17.08 -1.39 11.16
C ARG A 29 17.89 -1.54 9.88
N LYS A 30 17.32 -2.09 8.81
CA LYS A 30 17.95 -2.10 7.48
C LYS A 30 18.15 -0.68 6.94
N TYR A 31 17.24 0.25 7.29
CA TYR A 31 17.29 1.66 6.87
C TYR A 31 17.85 2.56 7.98
N TYR A 32 17.67 2.20 9.26
CA TYR A 32 18.15 2.96 10.43
C TYR A 32 18.92 2.06 11.42
N PRO A 33 20.21 1.79 11.17
CA PRO A 33 20.99 0.83 11.97
C PRO A 33 21.14 1.21 13.45
N GLY A 34 21.16 2.51 13.76
CA GLY A 34 21.29 3.03 15.13
C GLY A 34 19.98 3.09 15.92
N LEU A 35 18.89 2.52 15.41
CA LEU A 35 17.59 2.58 16.07
C LEU A 35 17.60 1.78 17.39
N LYS A 36 17.39 2.48 18.50
CA LYS A 36 17.29 1.91 19.85
C LYS A 36 16.01 1.10 20.02
N ASP A 37 16.07 0.07 20.86
CA ASP A 37 14.88 -0.69 21.25
C ASP A 37 13.89 0.19 22.00
N GLY A 38 12.60 -0.06 21.80
CA GLY A 38 11.53 0.69 22.47
C GLY A 38 11.27 2.09 21.91
N SER A 39 12.02 2.54 20.88
CA SER A 39 11.85 3.87 20.27
C SER A 39 10.72 3.97 19.25
N LEU A 40 10.12 2.85 18.82
CA LEU A 40 8.98 2.85 17.90
C LEU A 40 7.67 2.95 18.69
N ASP A 41 6.93 4.02 18.42
CA ASP A 41 5.56 4.17 18.88
C ASP A 41 4.56 3.73 17.79
N PRO A 42 3.41 3.15 18.16
CA PRO A 42 2.35 2.83 17.21
C PRO A 42 1.84 4.10 16.51
N GLY A 43 2.19 4.26 15.23
CA GLY A 43 1.67 5.31 14.37
C GLY A 43 0.40 4.89 13.63
N TYR A 44 -0.39 5.87 13.19
CA TYR A 44 -1.47 5.62 12.24
C TYR A 44 -0.88 5.39 10.85
N ALA A 45 -0.91 4.14 10.38
CA ALA A 45 -0.70 3.83 8.97
C ALA A 45 -2.02 4.14 8.24
N GLY A 46 -2.06 5.21 7.45
CA GLY A 46 -3.26 5.62 6.75
C GLY A 46 -3.83 4.49 5.89
N ILE A 47 -5.04 4.03 6.22
CA ILE A 47 -5.82 3.20 5.31
C ILE A 47 -6.45 4.17 4.32
N ARG A 48 -6.02 4.14 3.05
CA ARG A 48 -6.71 4.82 1.96
C ARG A 48 -7.87 3.93 1.52
N PRO A 49 -9.14 4.29 1.80
CA PRO A 49 -10.27 3.53 1.27
C PRO A 49 -10.21 3.53 -0.25
N LYS A 50 -10.59 2.41 -0.88
CA LYS A 50 -10.81 2.40 -2.32
C LYS A 50 -11.97 3.35 -2.62
N LEU A 51 -11.77 4.24 -3.60
CA LEU A 51 -12.79 5.20 -4.00
C LEU A 51 -13.91 4.56 -4.84
N PHE A 52 -13.71 3.32 -5.30
CA PHE A 52 -14.60 2.59 -6.18
C PHE A 52 -15.04 1.26 -5.56
N GLY A 53 -16.21 0.78 -5.95
CA GLY A 53 -16.81 -0.45 -5.44
C GLY A 53 -16.09 -1.73 -5.90
N PRO A 54 -16.41 -2.90 -5.30
CA PRO A 54 -15.80 -4.19 -5.66
C PRO A 54 -15.92 -4.58 -7.13
N GLU A 55 -16.99 -4.14 -7.81
CA GLU A 55 -17.27 -4.43 -9.22
C GLU A 55 -16.99 -3.24 -10.15
N GLU A 56 -16.47 -2.15 -9.61
CA GLU A 56 -16.21 -0.92 -10.35
C GLU A 56 -14.73 -0.86 -10.73
N GLY A 57 -14.42 -0.40 -11.95
CA GLY A 57 -13.04 -0.33 -12.46
C GLY A 57 -12.21 0.72 -11.72
N SER A 58 -10.87 0.56 -11.71
CA SER A 58 -9.96 1.49 -11.06
C SER A 58 -10.14 2.92 -11.59
N THR A 59 -10.68 3.82 -10.76
CA THR A 59 -10.98 5.21 -11.13
C THR A 59 -9.88 6.18 -10.69
N ASP A 60 -8.66 5.69 -10.46
CA ASP A 60 -7.59 6.53 -9.90
C ASP A 60 -7.23 7.71 -10.81
N PHE A 61 -7.39 7.58 -12.14
CA PHE A 61 -7.04 8.62 -13.11
C PHE A 61 -7.94 8.59 -14.37
N VAL A 62 -8.14 9.77 -14.98
CA VAL A 62 -8.67 9.92 -16.35
C VAL A 62 -7.53 10.37 -17.25
N VAL A 63 -7.21 9.60 -18.29
CA VAL A 63 -6.20 9.97 -19.28
C VAL A 63 -6.89 10.63 -20.47
N GLN A 64 -6.84 11.96 -20.55
CA GLN A 64 -7.34 12.71 -21.70
C GLN A 64 -6.23 12.86 -22.74
N VAL A 65 -6.39 12.19 -23.88
CA VAL A 65 -5.53 12.40 -25.05
C VAL A 65 -6.17 13.41 -25.99
N THR A 66 -5.48 14.52 -26.24
CA THR A 66 -5.79 15.37 -27.39
C THR A 66 -5.40 14.60 -28.64
N HIS A 67 -6.35 14.24 -29.51
CA HIS A 67 -6.02 13.71 -30.82
C HIS A 67 -5.18 14.75 -31.57
N ARG A 68 -3.86 14.55 -31.61
CA ARG A 68 -3.02 15.17 -32.62
C ARG A 68 -3.27 14.38 -33.90
N THR A 69 -4.04 14.99 -34.79
CA THR A 69 -4.30 14.49 -36.14
C THR A 69 -3.02 13.97 -36.77
N TYR A 70 -3.03 12.71 -37.19
CA TYR A 70 -1.98 12.10 -37.99
C TYR A 70 -2.06 12.71 -39.40
N SER A 71 -1.44 13.87 -39.60
CA SER A 71 -1.31 14.44 -40.94
C SER A 71 -0.06 13.85 -41.61
N LYS A 72 -0.33 12.90 -42.51
CA LYS A 72 0.55 12.41 -43.59
C LYS A 72 1.77 11.62 -43.16
N PHE A 73 1.58 10.31 -42.97
CA PHE A 73 2.61 9.35 -43.35
C PHE A 73 2.52 9.20 -44.88
N HIS A 74 3.48 9.77 -45.63
CA HIS A 74 3.65 9.42 -47.03
C HIS A 74 4.44 8.10 -47.08
N PRO A 75 3.91 7.02 -47.68
CA PRO A 75 4.65 5.78 -47.85
C PRO A 75 5.39 5.81 -49.18
N GLU A 76 6.57 6.44 -49.24
CA GLU A 76 7.46 6.26 -50.41
C GLU A 76 8.16 4.89 -50.44
N TRP A 77 7.94 4.03 -49.44
CA TRP A 77 8.44 2.65 -49.44
C TRP A 77 7.37 1.67 -49.96
N SER A 78 6.97 1.85 -51.21
CA SER A 78 6.31 0.79 -52.00
C SER A 78 7.26 0.35 -53.12
N LEU A 79 8.24 -0.48 -52.75
CA LEU A 79 8.94 -1.31 -53.72
C LEU A 79 7.93 -2.24 -54.41
N LYS A 80 7.84 -2.17 -55.74
CA LYS A 80 7.79 -3.33 -56.66
C LYS A 80 7.66 -2.87 -58.12
N PHE A 81 8.60 -3.37 -58.93
CA PHE A 81 8.81 -3.28 -60.39
C PHE A 81 9.65 -2.10 -60.89
#